data_AF-A0A3D0RV04-F1
#
_entry.id   AF-A0A3D0RV04-F1
#
_cell.length_a   1.000
_cell.length_b   1.000
_cell.length_c   1.000
_cell.angle_alpha   90.00
_cell.angle_beta   90.00
_cell.angle_gamma   90.00
#
_symmetry.space_group_name_H-M   'P 1'
#
loop_
_entity.id
_entity.type
_entity.pdbx_description
1 polymer ?
#
loop_
_entity_poly.entity_id
_entity_poly.type
_entity_poly.pdbx_seq_one_letter_code
_entity_poly.pdbx_strand_id
1 'polypeptide(L)'
;MHCHGSPKTPRGASRRARRTAVLAAGTAALSAALVASAVGPAAASPAKGDLPGVVEKAGYVHVRIVTKTIERQKYAEDVIEREDNTMNVGEVKVVRPGRPGIRDITYRFRLENGHVVKRTEVDTEVHRKARAKVVRVGTKEPFGVWDRLADCESGGNWHINTGNGYYGGLQFSLGTWRAYGGTGLPSQHSRETQIAIAIKLRNASGGYGAWPACAARLGLPR
;
A
#
# COMPACT_ATOMS: atom_id res chain seq x y z
N MET A 1 -17.06 56.12 -43.36
CA MET A 1 -18.07 55.04 -43.30
C MET A 1 -17.42 53.76 -43.80
N HIS A 2 -17.48 52.72 -42.97
CA HIS A 2 -17.34 51.29 -43.28
C HIS A 2 -15.96 50.65 -43.55
N CYS A 3 -15.52 49.98 -42.48
CA CYS A 3 -14.63 48.84 -42.30
C CYS A 3 -14.73 47.72 -43.34
N HIS A 4 -13.66 46.93 -43.49
CA HIS A 4 -13.56 45.44 -43.58
C HIS A 4 -12.07 45.11 -43.86
N GLY A 5 -11.34 44.18 -43.25
CA GLY A 5 -11.62 43.06 -42.36
C GLY A 5 -10.58 41.98 -42.63
N SER A 6 -9.41 42.02 -41.95
CA SER A 6 -8.35 41.01 -42.11
C SER A 6 -8.65 39.72 -41.32
N PRO A 7 -8.35 38.52 -41.85
CA PRO A 7 -8.61 37.27 -41.14
C PRO A 7 -7.56 37.00 -40.04
N LYS A 8 -8.06 36.68 -38.85
CA LYS A 8 -7.29 36.29 -37.65
C LYS A 8 -6.78 34.85 -37.78
N THR A 9 -5.49 34.65 -37.53
CA THR A 9 -4.84 33.37 -37.23
C THR A 9 -5.34 32.80 -35.89
N PRO A 10 -5.62 31.49 -35.77
CA PRO A 10 -5.95 30.89 -34.48
C PRO A 10 -4.69 30.71 -33.62
N ARG A 11 -4.69 31.35 -32.44
CA ARG A 11 -3.67 31.15 -31.39
C ARG A 11 -3.85 29.76 -30.78
N GLY A 12 -2.82 28.93 -30.87
CA GLY A 12 -2.73 27.67 -30.15
C GLY A 12 -2.79 27.89 -28.63
N ALA A 13 -3.78 27.27 -27.99
CA ALA A 13 -3.90 27.23 -26.54
C ALA A 13 -2.85 26.27 -25.97
N SER A 14 -1.73 26.82 -25.49
CA SER A 14 -0.78 26.10 -24.64
C SER A 14 -1.46 25.77 -23.31
N ARG A 15 -1.88 24.50 -23.12
CA ARG A 15 -2.29 23.98 -21.82
C ARG A 15 -1.05 23.91 -20.91
N ARG A 16 -0.87 24.92 -20.07
CA ARG A 16 0.06 24.90 -18.94
C ARG A 16 -0.29 23.72 -18.02
N ALA A 17 0.59 22.72 -17.96
CA ALA A 17 0.56 21.72 -16.91
C ALA A 17 0.74 22.41 -15.55
N ARG A 18 -0.29 22.40 -14.71
CA ARG A 18 -0.20 22.85 -13.31
C ARG A 18 0.67 21.86 -12.54
N ARG A 19 1.85 22.29 -12.10
CA ARG A 19 2.60 21.62 -11.05
C ARG A 19 1.97 22.00 -9.71
N THR A 20 1.12 21.14 -9.16
CA THR A 20 0.72 21.20 -7.77
C THR A 20 1.83 20.59 -6.92
N ALA A 21 2.54 21.43 -6.18
CA ALA A 21 3.39 20.98 -5.09
C ALA A 21 2.49 20.61 -3.91
N VAL A 22 2.31 19.32 -3.66
CA VAL A 22 1.67 18.84 -2.44
C VAL A 22 2.76 18.82 -1.36
N LEU A 23 2.65 19.71 -0.38
CA LEU A 23 3.39 19.59 0.88
C LEU A 23 2.86 18.35 1.61
N ALA A 24 3.63 17.27 1.63
CA ALA A 24 3.38 16.14 2.52
C ALA A 24 4.00 16.46 3.87
N ALA A 25 3.15 16.81 4.84
CA ALA A 25 3.49 16.76 6.25
C ALA A 25 3.72 15.30 6.65
N GLY A 26 4.91 15.00 7.15
CA GLY A 26 5.26 13.68 7.63
C GLY A 26 4.55 13.36 8.95
N THR A 27 3.71 12.34 8.94
CA THR A 27 3.30 11.61 10.13
C THR A 27 3.98 10.25 10.12
N ALA A 28 4.83 10.05 11.12
CA ALA A 28 5.45 8.79 11.44
C ALA A 28 4.40 7.80 11.95
N ALA A 29 4.47 6.54 11.51
CA ALA A 29 3.83 5.44 12.21
C ALA A 29 4.55 4.10 11.93
N LEU A 30 5.02 3.55 13.05
CA LEU A 30 5.17 2.15 13.41
C LEU A 30 6.20 1.25 12.71
N SER A 31 7.23 0.92 13.50
CA SER A 31 8.00 -0.32 13.40
C SER A 31 7.43 -1.39 14.34
N ALA A 32 7.31 -2.62 13.85
CA ALA A 32 7.34 -3.91 14.58
C ALA A 32 7.33 -5.01 13.49
N ALA A 33 8.06 -6.12 13.51
CA ALA A 33 8.77 -6.84 14.57
C ALA A 33 9.78 -7.86 13.96
N LEU A 34 10.42 -8.61 14.86
CA LEU A 34 11.17 -9.88 14.75
C LEU A 34 12.69 -9.75 14.55
N VAL A 35 13.46 -10.07 15.60
CA VAL A 35 13.91 -11.45 15.88
C VAL A 35 14.10 -11.62 17.40
N ALA A 36 13.62 -12.75 17.91
CA ALA A 36 13.81 -13.23 19.28
C ALA A 36 15.08 -14.09 19.38
N SER A 37 15.81 -13.99 20.50
CA SER A 37 16.58 -15.11 21.04
C SER A 37 16.41 -15.15 22.55
N ALA A 38 15.95 -16.31 23.02
CA ALA A 38 15.74 -16.70 24.39
C ALA A 38 17.04 -17.19 25.06
N VAL A 39 17.20 -16.99 26.37
CA VAL A 39 17.55 -18.01 27.37
C VAL A 39 16.98 -17.55 28.72
N GLY A 40 16.34 -18.48 29.44
CA GLY A 40 15.53 -18.25 30.64
C GLY A 40 16.28 -18.32 31.99
N PRO A 41 15.62 -18.76 33.08
CA PRO A 41 15.59 -18.04 34.36
C PRO A 41 16.43 -18.70 35.47
N ALA A 42 16.77 -17.94 36.52
CA ALA A 42 17.12 -18.51 37.81
C ALA A 42 16.77 -17.54 38.95
N ALA A 43 15.87 -18.03 39.80
CA ALA A 43 15.48 -17.44 41.07
C ALA A 43 16.61 -17.46 42.10
N ALA A 44 16.62 -16.49 43.02
CA ALA A 44 16.57 -16.74 44.47
C ALA A 44 16.89 -15.44 45.24
N SER A 45 15.89 -14.92 45.95
CA SER A 45 16.11 -14.25 47.24
C SER A 45 16.11 -15.32 48.34
N PRO A 46 16.80 -15.12 49.48
CA PRO A 46 16.06 -14.56 50.61
C PRO A 46 16.85 -13.62 51.56
N ALA A 47 16.03 -12.88 52.32
CA ALA A 47 16.17 -12.45 53.73
C ALA A 47 17.16 -11.34 54.17
N LYS A 48 16.56 -10.15 54.30
CA LYS A 48 16.66 -9.11 55.36
C LYS A 48 17.59 -9.33 56.56
N GLY A 49 18.39 -8.28 56.82
CA GLY A 49 18.69 -7.72 58.15
C GLY A 49 18.51 -6.20 58.11
N ASP A 50 17.76 -5.66 59.08
CA ASP A 50 17.23 -4.29 59.15
C ASP A 50 18.21 -3.24 59.74
N LEU A 51 18.33 -2.09 59.02
CA LEU A 51 18.53 -0.67 59.42
C LEU A 51 19.75 -0.27 60.30
N PRO A 52 20.28 0.99 60.29
CA PRO A 52 19.86 2.22 59.60
C PRO A 52 20.99 2.97 58.84
N GLY A 53 20.62 3.87 57.93
CA GLY A 53 21.47 5.02 57.57
C GLY A 53 22.68 4.74 56.66
N VAL A 54 22.48 4.06 55.53
CA VAL A 54 23.39 4.27 54.39
C VAL A 54 22.75 5.32 53.52
N VAL A 55 23.35 6.51 53.50
CA VAL A 55 23.14 7.49 52.44
C VAL A 55 23.26 6.72 51.13
N GLU A 56 22.15 6.48 50.43
CA GLU A 56 22.22 6.05 49.03
C GLU A 56 23.03 7.15 48.34
N LYS A 57 24.33 6.91 48.12
CA LYS A 57 25.08 7.68 47.15
C LYS A 57 24.32 7.46 45.86
N ALA A 58 23.49 8.43 45.49
CA ALA A 58 22.81 8.49 44.22
C ALA A 58 23.83 8.06 43.17
N GLY A 59 23.66 6.85 42.62
CA GLY A 59 24.60 6.28 41.68
C GLY A 59 24.70 7.24 40.51
N TYR A 60 25.85 7.88 40.33
CA TYR A 60 26.04 8.82 39.24
C TYR A 60 25.81 8.08 37.92
N VAL A 61 24.85 8.53 37.13
CA VAL A 61 24.69 8.05 35.75
C VAL A 61 25.90 8.55 34.96
N HIS A 62 26.72 7.63 34.46
CA HIS A 62 27.86 8.00 33.63
C HIS A 62 27.38 8.34 32.22
N VAL A 63 27.29 9.63 31.92
CA VAL A 63 26.88 10.13 30.60
C VAL A 63 28.11 10.32 29.72
N ARG A 64 28.15 9.63 28.57
CA ARG A 64 29.18 9.82 27.54
C ARG A 64 28.53 10.18 26.21
N ILE A 65 29.08 11.19 25.52
CA ILE A 65 28.63 11.57 24.18
C ILE A 65 29.68 11.10 23.18
N VAL A 66 29.28 10.33 22.18
CA VAL A 66 30.16 9.81 21.12
C VAL A 66 29.60 10.20 19.77
N THR A 67 30.46 10.68 18.88
CA THR A 67 30.12 10.94 17.48
C THR A 67 30.67 9.82 16.62
N LYS A 68 29.86 9.26 15.72
CA LYS A 68 30.28 8.21 14.79
C LYS A 68 29.68 8.46 13.41
N THR A 69 30.54 8.38 12.40
CA THR A 69 30.17 8.50 10.99
C THR A 69 29.98 7.12 10.38
N ILE A 70 28.91 6.97 9.60
CA ILE A 70 28.66 5.80 8.76
C ILE A 70 28.87 6.24 7.32
N GLU A 71 29.99 5.83 6.75
CA GLU A 71 30.36 6.15 5.38
C GLU A 71 29.64 5.27 4.37
N ARG A 72 29.39 5.85 3.19
CA ARG A 72 28.82 5.23 2.00
C ARG A 72 27.55 4.43 2.29
N GLN A 73 26.74 4.92 3.22
CA GLN A 73 25.44 4.33 3.53
C GLN A 73 24.53 4.45 2.30
N LYS A 74 24.01 3.31 1.83
CA LYS A 74 22.92 3.31 0.84
C LYS A 74 21.63 3.77 1.50
N TYR A 75 20.91 4.67 0.85
CA TYR A 75 19.58 5.08 1.27
C TYR A 75 18.57 4.87 0.15
N ALA A 76 17.33 4.56 0.56
CA ALA A 76 16.26 4.16 -0.33
C ALA A 76 15.87 5.27 -1.31
N GLU A 77 15.48 4.87 -2.52
CA GLU A 77 14.84 5.74 -3.47
C GLU A 77 13.34 5.93 -3.21
N ASP A 78 12.81 7.06 -3.67
CA ASP A 78 11.36 7.28 -3.72
C ASP A 78 10.70 6.43 -4.81
N VAL A 79 9.43 6.08 -4.60
CA VAL A 79 8.58 5.43 -5.60
C VAL A 79 7.59 6.46 -6.12
N ILE A 80 7.67 6.76 -7.42
CA ILE A 80 6.69 7.59 -8.12
C ILE A 80 5.69 6.66 -8.79
N GLU A 81 4.44 6.75 -8.35
CA GLU A 81 3.32 6.02 -8.95
C GLU A 81 2.69 6.84 -10.07
N ARG A 82 2.33 6.16 -11.16
CA ARG A 82 1.58 6.72 -12.28
C ARG A 82 0.39 5.83 -12.54
N GLU A 83 -0.79 6.43 -12.53
CA GLU A 83 -2.01 5.71 -12.82
C GLU A 83 -2.05 5.22 -14.27
N ASP A 84 -2.58 4.01 -14.46
CA ASP A 84 -2.81 3.40 -15.76
C ASP A 84 -4.21 2.75 -15.81
N ASN A 85 -5.12 3.38 -16.54
CA ASN A 85 -6.48 2.90 -16.74
C ASN A 85 -6.60 1.69 -17.70
N THR A 86 -5.48 1.21 -18.26
CA THR A 86 -5.44 -0.02 -19.07
C THR A 86 -5.06 -1.26 -18.24
N MET A 87 -4.43 -1.06 -17.08
CA MET A 87 -4.00 -2.12 -16.16
C MET A 87 -5.00 -2.29 -15.00
N ASN A 88 -5.26 -3.53 -14.60
CA ASN A 88 -6.26 -3.82 -13.56
C ASN A 88 -5.83 -3.28 -12.19
N VAL A 89 -6.80 -2.90 -11.36
CA VAL A 89 -6.52 -2.52 -9.96
C VAL A 89 -5.71 -3.61 -9.26
N GLY A 90 -4.60 -3.21 -8.63
CA GLY A 90 -3.65 -4.10 -7.95
C GLY A 90 -2.48 -4.57 -8.84
N GLU A 91 -2.53 -4.37 -10.16
CA GLU A 91 -1.39 -4.63 -11.04
C GLU A 91 -0.37 -3.49 -10.95
N VAL A 92 0.90 -3.84 -10.80
CA VAL A 92 2.01 -2.86 -10.74
C VAL A 92 3.06 -3.23 -11.77
N LYS A 93 3.43 -2.26 -12.62
CA LYS A 93 4.47 -2.44 -13.65
C LYS A 93 5.57 -1.42 -13.47
N VAL A 94 6.81 -1.88 -13.33
CA VAL A 94 7.97 -0.98 -13.25
C VAL A 94 8.24 -0.39 -14.64
N VAL A 95 8.06 0.92 -14.77
CA VAL A 95 8.38 1.66 -16.00
C VAL A 95 9.84 2.04 -16.02
N ARG A 96 10.37 2.46 -14.86
CA ARG A 96 11.77 2.81 -14.72
C ARG A 96 12.30 2.30 -13.39
N PRO A 97 13.37 1.49 -13.38
CA PRO A 97 13.98 1.06 -12.14
C PRO A 97 14.56 2.26 -11.38
N GLY A 98 14.40 2.22 -10.06
CA GLY A 98 15.03 3.14 -9.13
C GLY A 98 16.54 2.96 -9.07
N ARG A 99 17.22 3.85 -8.36
CA ARG A 99 18.60 3.66 -7.95
C ARG A 99 18.78 4.21 -6.53
N PRO A 100 19.32 3.43 -5.59
CA PRO A 100 19.57 3.93 -4.25
C PRO A 100 20.62 5.04 -4.28
N GLY A 101 20.43 6.00 -3.38
CA GLY A 101 21.40 7.05 -3.12
C GLY A 101 22.56 6.55 -2.26
N ILE A 102 23.62 7.34 -2.18
CA ILE A 102 24.76 7.11 -1.28
C ILE A 102 24.95 8.40 -0.48
N ARG A 103 25.05 8.26 0.83
CA ARG A 103 25.34 9.35 1.75
C ARG A 103 26.26 8.89 2.88
N ASP A 104 26.98 9.82 3.45
CA ASP A 104 27.64 9.66 4.73
C ASP A 104 26.75 10.30 5.78
N ILE A 105 26.55 9.61 6.90
CA ILE A 105 25.71 10.12 7.99
C ILE A 105 26.51 10.10 9.29
N THR A 106 26.55 11.24 9.95
CA THR A 106 27.19 11.38 11.25
C THR A 106 26.14 11.39 12.33
N TYR A 107 26.25 10.45 13.26
CA TYR A 107 25.36 10.33 14.41
C TYR A 107 26.08 10.75 15.69
N ARG A 108 25.36 11.45 16.55
CA ARG A 108 25.73 11.67 17.95
C ARG A 108 24.93 10.73 18.84
N PHE A 109 25.64 9.89 19.57
CA PHE A 109 25.10 8.95 20.53
C PHE A 109 25.28 9.50 21.94
N ARG A 110 24.20 9.58 22.71
CA ARG A 110 24.26 9.74 24.17
C ARG A 110 24.23 8.35 24.77
N LEU A 111 25.25 8.05 25.56
CA LEU A 111 25.37 6.81 26.28
C LEU A 111 25.16 7.11 27.77
N GLU A 112 24.39 6.27 28.45
CA GLU A 112 24.22 6.29 29.90
C GLU A 112 24.65 4.94 30.44
N ASN A 113 25.63 4.93 31.35
CA ASN A 113 26.26 3.71 31.86
C ASN A 113 26.80 2.79 30.75
N GLY A 114 27.27 3.38 29.63
CA GLY A 114 27.79 2.65 28.48
C GLY A 114 26.73 2.20 27.45
N HIS A 115 25.44 2.34 27.74
CA HIS A 115 24.35 1.98 26.82
C HIS A 115 23.86 3.18 26.03
N VAL A 116 23.65 3.03 24.73
CA VAL A 116 23.09 4.10 23.88
C VAL A 116 21.63 4.37 24.29
N VAL A 117 21.35 5.56 24.82
CA VAL A 117 20.00 6.01 25.18
C VAL A 117 19.41 6.99 24.17
N LYS A 118 20.25 7.66 23.37
CA LYS A 118 19.79 8.56 22.32
C LYS A 118 20.74 8.53 21.12
N ARG A 119 20.16 8.51 19.92
CA ARG A 119 20.87 8.70 18.66
C ARG A 119 20.29 9.92 17.95
N THR A 120 21.15 10.87 17.61
CA THR A 120 20.79 12.10 16.90
C THR A 120 21.58 12.17 15.61
N GLU A 121 20.92 12.38 14.46
CA GLU A 121 21.58 12.73 13.20
C GLU A 121 22.11 14.16 13.32
N VAL A 122 23.42 14.36 13.13
CA VAL A 122 24.05 15.69 13.28
C VAL A 122 24.57 16.26 11.98
N ASP A 123 24.91 15.40 11.02
CA ASP A 123 25.31 15.81 9.69
C ASP A 123 25.04 14.68 8.69
N THR A 124 24.70 15.06 7.46
CA THR A 124 24.45 14.14 6.35
C THR A 124 25.03 14.72 5.07
N GLU A 125 26.03 14.04 4.53
CA GLU A 125 26.67 14.40 3.27
C GLU A 125 26.20 13.46 2.15
N VAL A 126 25.59 14.01 1.10
CA VAL A 126 25.04 13.20 0.00
C VAL A 126 26.03 13.12 -1.16
N HIS A 127 26.73 11.99 -1.28
CA HIS A 127 27.62 11.67 -2.39
C HIS A 127 26.88 11.45 -3.71
N ARG A 128 25.74 10.75 -3.65
CA ARG A 128 24.91 10.49 -4.85
C ARG A 128 23.44 10.49 -4.50
N LYS A 129 22.67 11.35 -5.16
CA LYS A 129 21.22 11.39 -4.99
C LYS A 129 20.56 10.09 -5.47
N ALA A 130 19.59 9.61 -4.71
CA ALA A 130 18.73 8.52 -5.14
C ALA A 130 17.92 8.92 -6.40
N ARG A 131 17.68 7.96 -7.28
CA ARG A 131 16.80 8.14 -8.44
C ARG A 131 15.50 7.41 -8.20
N ALA A 132 14.39 8.13 -8.25
CA ALA A 132 13.08 7.56 -8.03
C ALA A 132 12.74 6.42 -9.01
N LYS A 133 12.22 5.32 -8.45
CA LYS A 133 11.60 4.21 -9.18
C LYS A 133 10.24 4.69 -9.70
N VAL A 134 9.98 4.52 -11.00
CA VAL A 134 8.67 4.88 -11.57
C VAL A 134 7.90 3.59 -11.82
N VAL A 135 6.75 3.47 -11.18
CA VAL A 135 5.83 2.35 -11.38
C VAL A 135 4.52 2.86 -11.97
N ARG A 136 3.92 2.06 -12.84
CA ARG A 136 2.52 2.21 -13.24
C ARG A 136 1.68 1.34 -12.33
N VAL A 137 0.65 1.93 -11.74
CA VAL A 137 -0.35 1.24 -10.93
C VAL A 137 -1.64 1.17 -11.74
N GLY A 138 -2.22 -0.01 -11.82
CA GLY A 138 -3.47 -0.19 -12.53
C GLY A 138 -4.63 0.49 -11.81
N THR A 139 -5.38 1.29 -12.56
CA THR A 139 -6.64 1.92 -12.10
C THR A 139 -7.83 1.44 -12.90
N LYS A 140 -7.63 0.47 -13.81
CA LYS A 140 -8.72 -0.22 -14.49
C LYS A 140 -9.45 -1.07 -13.47
N GLU A 141 -10.51 -0.48 -12.97
CA GLU A 141 -11.55 -1.11 -12.20
C GLU A 141 -11.88 -2.51 -12.80
N PRO A 142 -11.55 -3.64 -12.11
CA PRO A 142 -11.85 -4.99 -12.62
C PRO A 142 -13.35 -5.18 -12.88
N PHE A 143 -14.14 -4.34 -12.21
CA PHE A 143 -15.54 -4.02 -12.41
C PHE A 143 -15.97 -3.93 -13.87
N GLY A 144 -15.18 -3.38 -14.79
CA GLY A 144 -15.58 -3.33 -16.21
C GLY A 144 -15.69 -4.70 -16.89
N VAL A 145 -14.97 -5.72 -16.39
CA VAL A 145 -15.18 -7.11 -16.84
C VAL A 145 -16.41 -7.70 -16.16
N TRP A 146 -16.59 -7.45 -14.86
CA TRP A 146 -17.71 -7.95 -14.09
C TRP A 146 -19.05 -7.34 -14.51
N ASP A 147 -19.07 -6.07 -14.92
CA ASP A 147 -20.25 -5.40 -15.49
C ASP A 147 -20.62 -6.01 -16.82
N ARG A 148 -19.66 -6.23 -17.71
CA ARG A 148 -19.92 -6.90 -18.99
C ARG A 148 -20.38 -8.35 -18.78
N LEU A 149 -19.87 -9.00 -17.73
CA LEU A 149 -20.32 -10.32 -17.33
C LEU A 149 -21.75 -10.25 -16.80
N ALA A 150 -22.07 -9.31 -15.91
CA ALA A 150 -23.42 -9.10 -15.40
C ALA A 150 -24.42 -8.68 -16.48
N ASP A 151 -24.00 -7.88 -17.46
CA ASP A 151 -24.80 -7.53 -18.64
C ASP A 151 -25.12 -8.78 -19.47
N CYS A 152 -24.20 -9.73 -19.55
CA CYS A 152 -24.45 -10.99 -20.22
C CYS A 152 -25.31 -11.95 -19.39
N GLU A 153 -25.07 -12.03 -18.08
CA GLU A 153 -25.69 -13.00 -17.17
C GLU A 153 -27.10 -12.58 -16.72
N SER A 154 -27.32 -11.29 -16.46
CA SER A 154 -28.57 -10.75 -15.91
C SER A 154 -29.11 -9.50 -16.62
N GLY A 155 -28.49 -9.09 -17.74
CA GLY A 155 -28.80 -7.81 -18.36
C GLY A 155 -28.37 -6.61 -17.52
N GLY A 156 -27.40 -6.78 -16.61
CA GLY A 156 -26.86 -5.73 -15.76
C GLY A 156 -27.67 -5.48 -14.50
N ASN A 157 -28.72 -6.27 -14.26
CA ASN A 157 -29.53 -6.16 -13.05
C ASN A 157 -28.86 -6.88 -11.88
N TRP A 158 -28.22 -6.11 -11.00
CA TRP A 158 -27.52 -6.63 -9.81
C TRP A 158 -28.43 -7.17 -8.72
N HIS A 159 -29.72 -6.83 -8.74
CA HIS A 159 -30.70 -7.28 -7.75
C HIS A 159 -31.67 -8.31 -8.32
N ILE A 160 -31.35 -8.91 -9.49
CA ILE A 160 -32.22 -9.88 -10.14
C ILE A 160 -32.46 -11.09 -9.23
N ASN A 161 -33.73 -11.50 -9.15
CA ASN A 161 -34.17 -12.71 -8.50
C ASN A 161 -35.46 -13.17 -9.17
N THR A 162 -35.33 -13.98 -10.23
CA THR A 162 -36.45 -14.48 -11.03
C THR A 162 -37.03 -15.78 -10.51
N GLY A 163 -36.46 -16.35 -9.44
CA GLY A 163 -36.84 -17.68 -8.93
C GLY A 163 -36.23 -18.85 -9.69
N ASN A 164 -35.26 -18.62 -10.58
CA ASN A 164 -34.58 -19.67 -11.36
C ASN A 164 -33.44 -20.39 -10.60
N GLY A 165 -33.28 -20.15 -9.30
CA GLY A 165 -32.22 -20.73 -8.46
C GLY A 165 -30.87 -20.00 -8.53
N TYR A 166 -30.77 -18.94 -9.32
CA TYR A 166 -29.61 -18.06 -9.42
C TYR A 166 -29.99 -16.64 -9.03
N TYR A 167 -29.03 -15.90 -8.47
CA TYR A 167 -29.31 -14.61 -7.85
C TYR A 167 -28.25 -13.57 -8.18
N GLY A 168 -28.70 -12.32 -8.29
CA GLY A 168 -27.85 -11.15 -8.43
C GLY A 168 -27.20 -11.02 -9.81
N GLY A 169 -26.39 -9.97 -9.99
CA GLY A 169 -25.87 -9.57 -11.30
C GLY A 169 -25.02 -10.65 -11.98
N LEU A 170 -24.32 -11.45 -11.18
CA LEU A 170 -23.42 -12.50 -11.67
C LEU A 170 -24.05 -13.90 -11.63
N GLN A 171 -25.37 -14.00 -11.45
CA GLN A 171 -26.10 -15.27 -11.47
C GLN A 171 -25.45 -16.34 -10.56
N PHE A 172 -25.22 -16.00 -9.30
CA PHE A 172 -24.66 -16.96 -8.34
C PHE A 172 -25.70 -18.00 -7.92
N SER A 173 -25.28 -19.26 -7.83
CA SER A 173 -26.02 -20.23 -7.02
C SER A 173 -25.87 -19.92 -5.53
N LEU A 174 -26.88 -20.21 -4.72
CA LEU A 174 -26.80 -19.97 -3.27
C LEU A 174 -25.72 -20.81 -2.58
N GLY A 175 -25.47 -22.02 -3.09
CA GLY A 175 -24.41 -22.90 -2.58
C GLY A 175 -23.01 -22.29 -2.80
N THR A 176 -22.73 -21.85 -4.02
CA THR A 176 -21.46 -21.18 -4.36
C THR A 176 -21.31 -19.87 -3.59
N TRP A 177 -22.37 -19.05 -3.53
CA TRP A 177 -22.35 -17.80 -2.77
C TRP A 177 -21.88 -18.00 -1.33
N ARG A 178 -22.49 -18.98 -0.64
CA ARG A 178 -22.15 -19.30 0.76
C ARG A 178 -20.76 -19.90 0.89
N ALA A 179 -20.35 -20.77 -0.03
CA ALA A 179 -19.02 -21.39 -0.01
C ALA A 179 -17.87 -20.37 -0.05
N TYR A 180 -18.10 -19.20 -0.67
CA TYR A 180 -17.11 -18.13 -0.78
C TYR A 180 -17.32 -16.97 0.22
N GLY A 181 -18.14 -17.22 1.26
CA GLY A 181 -18.34 -16.32 2.40
C GLY A 181 -19.48 -15.32 2.23
N GLY A 182 -20.36 -15.53 1.26
CA GLY A 182 -21.58 -14.74 1.09
C GLY A 182 -22.67 -15.11 2.11
N THR A 183 -23.29 -14.10 2.70
CA THR A 183 -24.47 -14.26 3.59
C THR A 183 -25.76 -13.92 2.84
N GLY A 184 -26.93 -14.37 3.32
CA GLY A 184 -28.20 -14.07 2.65
C GLY A 184 -28.26 -14.52 1.17
N LEU A 185 -29.02 -13.81 0.34
CA LEU A 185 -29.07 -14.02 -1.11
C LEU A 185 -28.14 -13.01 -1.83
N PRO A 186 -27.41 -13.41 -2.89
CA PRO A 186 -26.61 -12.49 -3.69
C PRO A 186 -27.34 -11.22 -4.13
N SER A 187 -28.62 -11.35 -4.53
CA SER A 187 -29.48 -10.25 -4.98
C SER A 187 -29.82 -9.23 -3.90
N GLN A 188 -29.53 -9.50 -2.62
CA GLN A 188 -29.72 -8.57 -1.49
C GLN A 188 -28.46 -7.76 -1.18
N HIS A 189 -27.35 -8.03 -1.87
CA HIS A 189 -26.07 -7.37 -1.65
C HIS A 189 -25.73 -6.41 -2.76
N SER A 190 -24.93 -5.40 -2.42
CA SER A 190 -24.42 -4.46 -3.39
C SER A 190 -23.63 -5.18 -4.48
N ARG A 191 -23.62 -4.55 -5.66
CA ARG A 191 -22.78 -4.94 -6.80
C ARG A 191 -21.34 -5.22 -6.39
N GLU A 192 -20.75 -4.34 -5.58
CA GLU A 192 -19.36 -4.42 -5.15
C GLU A 192 -19.13 -5.65 -4.27
N THR A 193 -20.10 -5.98 -3.41
CA THR A 193 -20.05 -7.17 -2.56
C THR A 193 -20.12 -8.46 -3.40
N GLN A 194 -21.01 -8.47 -4.40
CA GLN A 194 -21.11 -9.60 -5.33
C GLN A 194 -19.81 -9.81 -6.12
N ILE A 195 -19.21 -8.72 -6.60
CA ILE A 195 -17.93 -8.73 -7.32
C ILE A 195 -16.78 -9.19 -6.43
N ALA A 196 -16.73 -8.75 -5.17
CA ALA A 196 -15.70 -9.19 -4.24
C ALA A 196 -15.71 -10.71 -4.03
N ILE A 197 -16.90 -11.32 -3.94
CA ILE A 197 -17.05 -12.78 -3.84
C ILE A 197 -16.74 -13.46 -5.18
N ALA A 198 -17.11 -12.85 -6.31
CA ALA A 198 -16.78 -13.34 -7.64
C ALA A 198 -15.27 -13.37 -7.91
N ILE A 199 -14.52 -12.39 -7.40
CA ILE A 199 -13.06 -12.39 -7.45
C ILE A 199 -12.47 -13.58 -6.69
N LYS A 200 -13.01 -13.91 -5.50
CA LYS A 200 -12.56 -15.08 -4.75
C LYS A 200 -12.83 -16.38 -5.52
N LEU A 201 -14.03 -16.52 -6.08
CA LEU A 201 -14.39 -17.67 -6.92
C LEU A 201 -13.47 -17.80 -8.15
N ARG A 202 -13.29 -16.71 -8.90
CA ARG A 202 -12.41 -16.67 -10.07
C ARG A 202 -10.98 -17.07 -9.73
N ASN A 203 -10.44 -16.54 -8.64
CA ASN A 203 -9.08 -16.86 -8.22
C ASN A 203 -8.94 -18.34 -7.82
N ALA A 204 -9.96 -18.92 -7.16
CA ALA A 204 -9.96 -20.33 -6.79
C ALA A 204 -10.14 -21.27 -8.01
N SER A 205 -10.92 -20.85 -9.01
CA SER A 205 -11.13 -21.60 -10.24
C SER A 205 -10.04 -21.41 -11.28
N GLY A 206 -9.09 -20.48 -11.07
CA GLY A 206 -8.04 -20.17 -12.03
C GLY A 206 -8.48 -19.34 -13.24
N GLY A 207 -9.72 -18.83 -13.25
CA GLY A 207 -10.30 -18.16 -14.41
C GLY A 207 -11.79 -17.89 -14.26
N TYR A 208 -12.45 -17.57 -15.37
CA TYR A 208 -13.90 -17.28 -15.44
C TYR A 208 -14.74 -18.53 -15.75
N GLY A 209 -14.23 -19.73 -15.44
CA GLY A 209 -14.91 -21.01 -15.68
C GLY A 209 -16.30 -21.14 -15.05
N ALA A 210 -16.57 -20.42 -13.95
CA ALA A 210 -17.89 -20.39 -13.31
C ALA A 210 -18.99 -19.73 -14.15
N TRP A 211 -18.64 -18.99 -15.21
CA TRP A 211 -19.57 -18.30 -16.12
C TRP A 211 -19.39 -18.77 -17.57
N PRO A 212 -19.65 -20.06 -17.89
CA PRO A 212 -19.14 -20.75 -19.08
C PRO A 212 -19.63 -20.23 -20.45
N ALA A 213 -20.84 -19.67 -20.53
CA ALA A 213 -21.32 -19.06 -21.77
C ALA A 213 -20.82 -17.62 -21.92
N CYS A 214 -21.02 -16.80 -20.89
CA CYS A 214 -20.73 -15.36 -20.97
C CYS A 214 -19.24 -15.05 -21.03
N ALA A 215 -18.39 -15.75 -20.27
CA ALA A 215 -16.96 -15.54 -20.42
C ALA A 215 -16.44 -16.00 -21.81
N ALA A 216 -17.15 -16.87 -22.55
CA ALA A 216 -16.73 -17.30 -23.89
C ALA A 216 -17.06 -16.19 -24.90
N ARG A 217 -18.29 -15.67 -24.80
CA ARG A 217 -18.73 -14.49 -25.54
C ARG A 217 -17.83 -13.28 -25.34
N LEU A 218 -17.28 -13.13 -24.14
CA LEU A 218 -16.40 -12.00 -23.77
C LEU A 218 -14.90 -12.27 -23.99
N GLY A 219 -14.51 -13.47 -24.46
CA GLY A 219 -13.10 -13.83 -24.69
C GLY A 219 -12.25 -13.90 -23.42
N LEU A 220 -12.85 -14.27 -22.28
CA LEU A 220 -12.18 -14.34 -20.99
C LEU A 220 -11.53 -15.72 -20.78
N PRO A 221 -10.35 -15.79 -20.13
CA PRO A 221 -9.69 -17.06 -19.82
C PRO A 221 -10.53 -17.87 -18.82
N ARG A 222 -10.63 -19.18 -19.04
CA ARG A 222 -11.45 -20.10 -18.26
C ARG A 222 -10.63 -20.97 -17.33
#